data_AF-A0A8R7QJU6-F1
#
_entry.id   AF-A0A8R7QJU6-F1
#
_cell.length_a   1.000
_cell.length_b   1.000
_cell.length_c   1.000
_cell.angle_alpha   90.00
_cell.angle_beta   90.00
_cell.angle_gamma   90.00
#
_symmetry.space_group_name_H-M   'P 1'
#
loop_
_entity.id
_entity.type
_entity.pdbx_description
1 polymer ?
#
loop_
_entity_poly.entity_id
_entity_poly.type
_entity_poly.pdbx_seq_one_letter_code
_entity_poly.pdbx_strand_id
1 'polypeptide(L)'
;MGYNVYFYDVDYVNKTNSWYFNPCSYAGLVETEAFIFSSDYVTTTRFNDTYHGRQPVVLDWVIGNATCEAARRNMSSYACRGGNTVCVDSSNGPGYRCNCSVGYQGNPYISGGCTDVNECQRSPSPCPESASCENIAGGYHCSCPFGSNFSNETNTCTNRFIG
;
A
#
# COMPACT_ATOMS: atom_id res chain seq x y z
N MET A 1 -3.94 3.53 -25.07
CA MET A 1 -3.05 2.64 -24.30
C MET A 1 -3.83 1.36 -24.04
N GLY A 2 -3.34 0.23 -24.57
CA GLY A 2 -3.97 -1.07 -24.41
C GLY A 2 -3.34 -1.83 -23.24
N TYR A 3 -4.14 -2.64 -22.54
CA TYR A 3 -3.68 -3.49 -21.45
C TYR A 3 -4.14 -4.91 -21.69
N ASN A 4 -3.31 -5.88 -21.34
CA ASN A 4 -3.65 -7.29 -21.31
C ASN A 4 -3.78 -7.76 -19.86
N VAL A 5 -4.81 -8.57 -19.58
CA VAL A 5 -4.97 -9.27 -18.30
C VAL A 5 -4.53 -10.71 -18.50
N TYR A 6 -3.58 -11.16 -17.70
CA TYR A 6 -3.13 -12.55 -17.67
C TYR A 6 -3.53 -13.19 -16.35
N PHE A 7 -4.16 -14.38 -16.42
CA PHE A 7 -4.47 -15.18 -15.24
C PHE A 7 -3.52 -16.38 -15.16
N TYR A 8 -2.92 -16.55 -13.98
CA TYR A 8 -1.98 -17.62 -13.64
C TYR A 8 -2.61 -18.50 -12.57
N ASP A 9 -2.49 -19.81 -12.72
CA ASP A 9 -2.81 -20.82 -11.71
C ASP A 9 -1.62 -21.80 -11.63
N VAL A 10 -1.31 -22.31 -10.45
CA VAL A 10 -0.22 -23.28 -10.22
C VAL A 10 -0.34 -24.52 -11.09
N ASP A 11 -1.56 -24.90 -11.46
CA ASP A 11 -1.81 -26.09 -12.29
C ASP A 11 -1.87 -25.76 -13.79
N TYR A 12 -2.16 -24.51 -14.16
CA TYR A 12 -2.38 -24.10 -15.55
C TYR A 12 -1.99 -22.63 -15.82
N VAL A 13 -1.23 -22.44 -16.90
CA VAL A 13 -0.73 -21.14 -17.32
C VAL A 13 -1.66 -20.54 -18.39
N ASN A 14 -1.93 -19.22 -18.32
CA ASN A 14 -2.66 -18.44 -19.33
C ASN A 14 -4.14 -18.81 -19.47
N LYS A 15 -4.92 -18.70 -18.38
CA LYS A 15 -6.37 -18.81 -18.44
C LYS A 15 -7.01 -17.47 -18.83
N THR A 16 -8.15 -17.52 -19.51
CA THR A 16 -9.00 -16.33 -19.77
C THR A 16 -9.91 -15.99 -18.60
N ASN A 17 -10.19 -16.95 -17.71
CA ASN A 17 -11.07 -16.80 -16.54
C ASN A 17 -10.58 -17.69 -15.38
N SER A 18 -10.71 -17.20 -14.15
CA SER A 18 -10.64 -18.02 -12.92
C SER A 18 -11.99 -17.98 -12.20
N TRP A 19 -12.68 -19.11 -12.17
CA TRP A 19 -14.07 -19.19 -11.70
C TRP A 19 -14.19 -19.47 -10.20
N TYR A 20 -13.08 -19.76 -9.52
CA TYR A 20 -13.02 -20.08 -8.09
C TYR A 20 -11.80 -19.41 -7.44
N PHE A 21 -11.95 -18.94 -6.20
CA PHE A 21 -10.83 -18.39 -5.44
C PHE A 21 -9.82 -19.49 -5.13
N ASN A 22 -8.59 -19.31 -5.61
CA ASN A 22 -7.45 -20.16 -5.30
C ASN A 22 -6.31 -19.24 -4.82
N PRO A 23 -5.77 -19.42 -3.60
CA PRO A 23 -4.70 -18.58 -3.06
C PRO A 23 -3.40 -18.64 -3.88
N CYS A 24 -3.29 -19.60 -4.80
CA CYS A 24 -2.17 -19.75 -5.71
C CYS A 24 -2.51 -19.26 -7.14
N SER A 25 -3.64 -18.58 -7.33
CA SER A 25 -3.95 -17.89 -8.59
C SER A 25 -3.57 -16.42 -8.52
N TYR A 26 -2.91 -15.93 -9.55
CA TYR A 26 -2.48 -14.54 -9.67
C TYR A 26 -3.05 -13.94 -10.96
N ALA A 27 -3.46 -12.68 -10.94
CA ALA A 27 -3.83 -11.94 -12.14
C ALA A 27 -2.88 -10.75 -12.30
N GLY A 28 -2.27 -10.63 -13.48
CA GLY A 28 -1.40 -9.50 -13.82
C GLY A 28 -2.04 -8.63 -14.90
N LEU A 29 -2.21 -7.33 -14.62
CA LEU A 29 -2.48 -6.34 -15.65
C LEU A 29 -1.15 -5.81 -16.18
N VAL A 30 -0.92 -5.92 -17.48
CA VAL A 30 0.31 -5.43 -18.08
C VAL A 30 0.02 -4.67 -19.36
N GLU A 31 0.75 -3.58 -19.58
CA GLU A 31 0.65 -2.79 -20.80
C GLU A 31 1.02 -3.67 -22.01
N THR A 32 0.20 -3.60 -23.07
CA THR A 32 0.29 -4.51 -24.24
C THR A 32 1.66 -4.50 -24.91
N GLU A 33 2.36 -3.37 -24.87
CA GLU A 33 3.69 -3.21 -25.49
C GLU A 33 4.85 -3.44 -24.50
N ALA A 34 4.58 -3.46 -23.19
CA ALA A 34 5.61 -3.61 -22.15
C ALA A 34 5.92 -5.07 -21.82
N PHE A 35 4.95 -5.98 -22.02
CA PHE A 35 5.10 -7.39 -21.67
C PHE A 35 4.15 -8.27 -22.48
N ILE A 36 4.72 -9.28 -23.14
CA ILE A 36 3.95 -10.32 -23.81
C ILE A 36 4.25 -11.62 -23.08
N PHE A 37 3.24 -12.17 -22.43
CA PHE A 37 3.40 -13.41 -21.68
C PHE A 37 3.76 -14.60 -22.59
N SER A 38 4.72 -15.42 -22.15
CA SER A 38 5.05 -16.72 -22.72
C SER A 38 5.03 -17.79 -21.63
N SER A 39 4.50 -18.99 -21.92
CA SER A 39 4.50 -20.12 -20.98
C SER A 39 5.91 -20.53 -20.54
N ASP A 40 6.92 -20.27 -21.37
CA ASP A 40 8.32 -20.57 -21.06
C ASP A 40 8.81 -19.77 -19.85
N TYR A 41 8.18 -18.64 -19.51
CA TYR A 41 8.50 -17.83 -18.33
C TYR A 41 8.21 -18.55 -17.02
N VAL A 42 7.34 -19.56 -17.02
CA VAL A 42 6.95 -20.33 -15.83
C VAL A 42 7.75 -21.62 -15.72
N THR A 43 8.10 -22.22 -16.86
CA THR A 43 8.76 -23.54 -16.91
C THR A 43 10.28 -23.47 -17.07
N THR A 44 10.84 -22.29 -17.33
CA THR A 44 12.28 -22.09 -17.60
C THR A 44 12.83 -20.85 -16.91
N THR A 45 14.16 -20.66 -16.96
CA THR A 45 14.81 -19.44 -16.46
C THR A 45 14.57 -18.20 -17.32
N ARG A 46 13.91 -18.35 -18.49
CA ARG A 46 13.80 -17.29 -19.50
C ARG A 46 13.20 -16.00 -18.96
N PHE A 47 12.26 -16.08 -18.01
CA PHE A 47 11.73 -14.88 -17.37
C PHE A 47 12.82 -14.10 -16.62
N ASN A 48 13.62 -14.81 -15.84
CA ASN A 48 14.74 -14.21 -15.12
C ASN A 48 15.81 -13.68 -16.07
N ASP A 49 16.12 -14.40 -17.14
CA ASP A 49 17.12 -13.99 -18.13
C ASP A 49 16.68 -12.75 -18.91
N THR A 50 15.38 -12.61 -19.19
CA THR A 50 14.81 -11.50 -19.99
C THR A 50 14.49 -10.28 -19.13
N TYR A 51 13.95 -10.49 -17.93
CA TYR A 51 13.38 -9.44 -17.09
C TYR A 51 14.09 -9.26 -15.74
N HIS A 52 15.18 -10.00 -15.49
CA HIS A 52 15.90 -10.00 -14.21
C HIS A 52 14.99 -10.28 -13.00
N GLY A 53 13.96 -11.10 -13.22
CA GLY A 53 12.96 -11.44 -12.20
C GLY A 53 11.98 -10.31 -11.88
N ARG A 54 11.91 -9.25 -12.70
CA ARG A 54 11.07 -8.07 -12.46
C ARG A 54 10.04 -7.87 -13.57
N GLN A 55 8.76 -7.97 -13.23
CA GLN A 55 7.70 -7.58 -14.16
C GLN A 55 7.27 -6.13 -13.91
N PRO A 56 7.17 -5.27 -14.94
CA PRO A 56 6.54 -3.96 -14.79
C PRO A 56 5.04 -4.19 -14.62
N VAL A 57 4.60 -4.35 -13.38
CA VAL A 57 3.17 -4.44 -13.07
C VAL A 57 2.65 -3.02 -12.92
N VAL A 58 1.78 -2.61 -13.84
CA VAL A 58 1.03 -1.36 -13.73
C VAL A 58 -0.38 -1.71 -13.26
N LEU A 59 -0.57 -1.72 -11.95
CA LEU A 59 -1.89 -1.89 -11.31
C LEU A 59 -2.46 -0.52 -10.99
N ASP A 60 -3.13 0.10 -11.96
CA ASP A 60 -4.06 1.20 -11.68
C ASP A 60 -5.46 0.61 -11.59
N TRP A 61 -6.02 0.58 -10.39
CA TRP A 61 -7.30 -0.06 -10.12
C TRP A 61 -8.16 0.79 -9.19
N VAL A 62 -9.47 0.69 -9.40
CA VAL A 62 -10.48 1.43 -8.65
C VAL A 62 -11.68 0.54 -8.38
N ILE A 63 -12.44 0.90 -7.35
CA ILE A 63 -13.65 0.19 -6.93
C ILE A 63 -14.84 0.90 -7.53
N GLY A 64 -15.54 0.18 -8.41
CA GLY A 64 -16.73 0.70 -9.08
C GLY A 64 -16.46 2.02 -9.82
N ASN A 65 -17.50 2.81 -9.97
CA ASN A 65 -17.47 4.11 -10.68
C ASN A 65 -18.02 5.26 -9.82
N ALA A 66 -18.18 5.05 -8.51
CA ALA A 66 -18.70 6.05 -7.59
C ALA A 66 -17.55 6.83 -6.92
N THR A 67 -17.83 8.06 -6.50
CA THR A 67 -16.93 8.78 -5.58
C THR A 67 -17.00 8.17 -4.18
N CYS A 68 -16.02 8.47 -3.34
CA CYS A 68 -15.99 8.10 -1.94
C CYS A 68 -17.25 8.54 -1.19
N GLU A 69 -17.72 9.77 -1.44
CA GLU A 69 -18.94 10.28 -0.83
C GLU A 69 -20.16 9.45 -1.23
N ALA A 70 -20.31 9.14 -2.52
CA ALA A 70 -21.41 8.33 -3.02
C ALA A 70 -21.34 6.88 -2.53
N ALA A 71 -20.14 6.28 -2.53
CA ALA A 71 -19.93 4.90 -2.11
C ALA A 71 -20.24 4.68 -0.62
N ARG A 72 -19.92 5.65 0.24
CA ARG A 72 -20.23 5.62 1.68
C ARG A 72 -21.73 5.59 1.99
N ARG A 73 -22.58 6.04 1.06
CA ARG A 73 -24.04 6.01 1.22
C ARG A 73 -24.61 4.59 1.07
N ASN A 74 -23.90 3.67 0.42
CA ASN A 74 -24.32 2.29 0.25
C ASN A 74 -23.32 1.32 0.92
N MET A 75 -23.49 1.13 2.23
CA MET A 75 -22.60 0.32 3.06
C MET A 75 -22.55 -1.17 2.66
N SER A 76 -23.60 -1.69 2.01
CA SER A 76 -23.62 -3.08 1.53
C SER A 76 -22.57 -3.33 0.43
N SER A 77 -22.34 -2.34 -0.43
CA SER A 77 -21.35 -2.36 -1.51
C SER A 77 -20.04 -1.66 -1.17
N TYR A 78 -19.97 -0.94 -0.06
CA TYR A 78 -18.78 -0.17 0.32
C TYR A 78 -17.62 -1.10 0.67
N ALA A 79 -16.46 -0.83 0.06
CA ALA A 79 -15.31 -1.74 0.11
C ALA A 79 -14.29 -1.39 1.21
N CYS A 80 -14.24 -0.14 1.69
CA CYS A 80 -13.32 0.23 2.77
C CYS A 80 -13.90 -0.23 4.10
N ARG A 81 -13.55 -1.46 4.48
CA ARG A 81 -14.15 -2.16 5.63
C ARG A 81 -13.11 -2.29 6.73
N GLY A 82 -13.28 -1.52 7.80
CA GLY A 82 -12.45 -1.64 9.00
C GLY A 82 -12.18 -0.30 9.67
N GLY A 83 -11.69 -0.38 10.92
CA GLY A 83 -11.10 0.77 11.60
C GLY A 83 -9.81 1.22 10.90
N ASN A 84 -9.47 2.50 11.04
CA ASN A 84 -8.23 3.09 10.52
C ASN A 84 -8.06 2.96 9.00
N THR A 85 -9.17 3.10 8.26
CA THR A 85 -9.17 3.15 6.79
C THR A 85 -9.69 4.50 6.31
N VAL A 86 -9.18 4.95 5.17
CA VAL A 86 -9.63 6.17 4.48
C VAL A 86 -9.95 5.84 3.03
N CYS A 87 -11.01 6.45 2.53
CA CYS A 87 -11.39 6.36 1.12
C CYS A 87 -10.71 7.48 0.35
N VAL A 88 -10.17 7.15 -0.82
CA VAL A 88 -9.51 8.10 -1.71
C VAL A 88 -10.13 7.98 -3.10
N ASP A 89 -10.64 9.08 -3.64
CA ASP A 89 -11.16 9.12 -5.00
C ASP A 89 -10.03 8.84 -6.01
N SER A 90 -10.39 8.20 -7.12
CA SER A 90 -9.45 8.00 -8.21
C SER A 90 -9.06 9.33 -8.84
N SER A 91 -7.77 9.50 -9.12
CA SER A 91 -7.25 10.64 -9.87
C SER A 91 -7.45 10.48 -11.38
N ASN A 92 -7.71 9.25 -11.85
CA ASN A 92 -7.69 8.88 -13.27
C ASN A 92 -9.08 8.53 -13.82
N GLY A 93 -10.15 8.93 -13.14
CA GLY A 93 -11.52 8.69 -13.59
C GLY A 93 -12.49 8.43 -12.44
N PRO A 94 -13.71 7.96 -12.75
CA PRO A 94 -14.69 7.59 -11.73
C PRO A 94 -14.25 6.33 -10.97
N GLY A 95 -14.56 6.27 -9.68
CA GLY A 95 -14.19 5.18 -8.79
C GLY A 95 -13.32 5.65 -7.62
N TYR A 96 -13.05 4.75 -6.68
CA TYR A 96 -12.28 5.04 -5.48
C TYR A 96 -11.39 3.88 -5.05
N ARG A 97 -10.45 4.14 -4.15
CA ARG A 97 -9.64 3.13 -3.46
C ARG A 97 -9.74 3.32 -1.95
N CYS A 98 -9.32 2.31 -1.21
CA CYS A 98 -9.16 2.36 0.23
C CYS A 98 -7.67 2.35 0.56
N ASN A 99 -7.27 3.23 1.47
CA ASN A 99 -5.95 3.27 2.08
C ASN A 99 -6.10 3.07 3.59
N CYS A 100 -5.02 2.65 4.26
CA CYS A 100 -4.96 2.83 5.71
C CYS A 100 -4.85 4.33 6.04
N SER A 101 -5.40 4.71 7.19
CA SER A 101 -5.23 6.06 7.74
C SER A 101 -3.74 6.38 7.97
N VAL A 102 -3.40 7.66 8.09
CA VAL A 102 -2.02 8.10 8.42
C VAL A 102 -1.55 7.40 9.70
N GLY A 103 -0.31 6.86 9.68
CA GLY A 103 0.26 6.09 10.78
C GLY A 103 -0.14 4.60 10.81
N TYR A 104 -0.90 4.11 9.82
CA TYR A 104 -1.31 2.72 9.73
C TYR A 104 -0.84 2.06 8.44
N GLN A 105 -0.61 0.75 8.48
CA GLN A 105 -0.23 -0.07 7.32
C GLN A 105 -1.01 -1.39 7.27
N GLY A 106 -1.01 -2.04 6.11
CA GLY A 106 -1.64 -3.35 5.91
C GLY A 106 -2.70 -3.33 4.83
N ASN A 107 -3.75 -4.14 4.99
CA ASN A 107 -4.80 -4.31 3.98
C ASN A 107 -6.10 -3.57 4.39
N PRO A 108 -6.45 -2.45 3.74
CA PRO A 108 -7.63 -1.63 4.10
C PRO A 108 -8.98 -2.22 3.64
N TYR A 109 -8.97 -3.38 2.99
CA TYR A 109 -10.17 -4.10 2.53
C TYR A 109 -10.60 -5.20 3.51
N ILE A 110 -9.78 -5.47 4.52
CA ILE A 110 -10.01 -6.48 5.55
C ILE A 110 -10.31 -5.76 6.87
N SER A 111 -11.35 -6.20 7.58
CA SER A 111 -11.67 -5.65 8.89
C SER A 111 -10.52 -5.88 9.87
N GLY A 112 -9.96 -4.80 10.42
CA GLY A 112 -8.76 -4.85 11.27
C GLY A 112 -7.46 -5.09 10.50
N GLY A 113 -7.48 -5.01 9.17
CA GLY A 113 -6.30 -5.21 8.33
C GLY A 113 -5.34 -4.02 8.31
N CYS A 114 -5.75 -2.84 8.80
CA CYS A 114 -4.87 -1.70 9.03
C CYS A 114 -4.39 -1.69 10.48
N THR A 115 -3.10 -1.93 10.66
CA THR A 115 -2.42 -1.95 11.95
C THR A 115 -1.51 -0.73 12.11
N ASP A 116 -1.41 -0.25 13.34
CA ASP A 116 -0.53 0.86 13.70
C ASP A 116 0.92 0.58 13.28
N VAL A 117 1.60 1.60 12.73
CA VAL A 117 3.00 1.52 12.35
C VAL A 117 3.84 1.99 13.51
N ASN A 118 4.76 1.14 14.00
CA ASN A 118 5.71 1.58 14.99
C ASN A 118 6.84 2.39 14.36
N GLU A 119 6.69 3.71 14.29
CA GLU A 119 7.72 4.56 13.70
C GLU A 119 9.04 4.56 14.48
N CYS A 120 9.01 4.31 15.78
CA CYS A 120 10.23 4.23 16.61
C CYS A 120 11.15 3.06 16.24
N GLN A 121 10.64 2.08 15.48
CA GLN A 121 11.44 0.96 14.97
C GLN A 121 12.02 1.23 13.57
N ARG A 122 11.77 2.40 12.97
CA ARG A 122 12.35 2.77 11.68
C ARG A 122 13.82 3.17 11.84
N SER A 123 14.57 2.96 10.76
CA SER A 123 15.98 3.37 10.65
C SER A 123 16.13 4.28 9.42
N PRO A 124 16.52 5.56 9.57
CA PRO A 124 16.82 6.23 10.85
C PRO A 124 15.58 6.44 11.73
N SER A 125 15.81 6.57 13.04
CA SER A 125 14.77 6.92 14.01
C SER A 125 14.06 8.22 13.59
N PRO A 126 12.74 8.32 13.78
CA PRO A 126 12.01 9.54 13.47
C PRO A 126 12.32 10.67 14.47
N CYS A 127 12.76 10.31 15.68
CA CYS A 127 13.13 11.27 16.73
C CYS A 127 14.62 11.63 16.67
N PRO A 128 15.01 12.82 17.17
CA PRO A 128 16.40 13.19 17.37
C PRO A 128 17.13 12.15 18.23
N GLU A 129 18.43 11.96 18.02
CA GLU A 129 19.23 11.02 18.83
C GLU A 129 19.16 11.29 20.34
N SER A 130 18.96 12.55 20.74
CA SER A 130 18.82 12.96 22.14
C SER A 130 17.42 12.76 22.73
N ALA A 131 16.42 12.41 21.92
CA ALA A 131 15.04 12.24 22.35
C ALA A 131 14.66 10.76 22.51
N SER A 132 13.80 10.48 23.47
CA SER A 132 13.15 9.18 23.60
C SER A 132 11.95 9.10 22.66
N CYS A 133 11.84 8.02 21.88
CA CYS A 133 10.70 7.79 20.99
C CYS A 133 9.65 6.89 21.68
N GLU A 134 8.41 7.34 21.69
CA GLU A 134 7.25 6.57 22.15
C GLU A 134 6.28 6.35 20.98
N ASN A 135 5.93 5.09 20.73
CA ASN A 135 4.93 4.74 19.73
C ASN A 135 3.52 4.99 20.27
N ILE A 136 2.67 5.66 19.48
CA ILE A 136 1.29 5.95 19.83
C ILE A 136 0.36 5.59 18.65
N ALA A 137 -0.92 5.34 18.91
CA ALA A 137 -1.83 4.96 17.83
C ALA A 137 -1.94 6.07 16.77
N GLY A 138 -1.52 5.78 15.54
CA GLY A 138 -1.48 6.69 14.41
C GLY A 138 -0.22 7.56 14.30
N GLY A 139 0.82 7.32 15.11
CA GLY A 139 2.09 8.02 14.99
C GLY A 139 3.06 7.80 16.16
N TYR A 140 3.89 8.80 16.44
CA TYR A 140 4.90 8.71 17.49
C TYR A 140 5.05 10.04 18.23
N HIS A 141 5.59 9.97 19.44
CA HIS A 141 5.91 11.13 20.27
C HIS A 141 7.39 11.11 20.65
N CYS A 142 8.07 12.22 20.41
CA CYS A 142 9.47 12.40 20.80
C CYS A 142 9.55 13.20 22.10
N SER A 143 10.08 12.59 23.15
CA SER A 143 10.29 13.24 24.45
C SER A 143 11.75 13.67 24.58
N CYS A 144 11.97 14.99 24.67
CA CYS A 144 13.29 15.56 24.87
C CYS A 144 13.72 15.53 26.35
N PRO A 145 15.03 15.57 26.65
CA PRO A 145 15.55 15.65 28.01
C PRO A 145 15.04 16.89 28.76
N PHE A 146 15.04 16.81 30.10
CA PHE A 146 14.55 17.90 30.96
C PHE A 146 15.18 19.25 30.60
N GLY A 147 14.34 20.28 30.42
CA GLY A 147 14.78 21.64 30.08
C GLY A 147 14.93 21.92 28.58
N SER A 148 14.68 20.93 27.72
CA SER A 148 14.69 21.08 26.25
C SER A 148 13.33 20.80 25.63
N ASN A 149 13.04 21.46 24.51
CA ASN A 149 11.81 21.29 23.73
C ASN A 149 12.14 20.66 22.37
N PHE A 150 11.21 19.85 21.87
CA PHE A 150 11.30 19.30 20.53
C PHE A 150 10.96 20.36 19.48
N SER A 151 11.87 20.56 18.52
CA SER A 151 11.66 21.40 17.34
C SER A 151 11.40 20.51 16.13
N ASN A 152 10.16 20.53 15.63
CA ASN A 152 9.76 19.82 14.41
C ASN A 152 10.52 20.31 13.16
N GLU A 153 10.90 21.58 13.10
CA GLU A 153 11.56 22.18 11.93
C GLU A 153 12.99 21.67 11.74
N THR A 154 13.73 21.57 12.84
CA THR A 154 15.14 21.17 12.83
C THR A 154 15.33 19.70 13.19
N ASN A 155 14.25 19.01 13.60
CA ASN A 155 14.29 17.68 14.19
C ASN A 155 15.34 17.56 15.31
N THR A 156 15.32 18.50 16.26
CA THR A 156 16.27 18.56 17.38
C THR A 156 15.61 18.95 18.70
N CYS A 157 16.25 18.57 19.81
CA CYS A 157 15.91 19.09 21.13
C CYS A 157 16.70 20.38 21.40
N THR A 158 16.01 21.50 21.59
CA THR A 158 16.63 22.81 21.88
C THR A 158 16.37 23.22 23.32
N ASN A 159 17.39 23.73 24.01
CA ASN A 159 17.26 24.19 25.38
C ASN A 159 16.38 25.44 25.45
N ARG A 160 15.56 25.54 26.51
CA ARG A 160 14.76 26.72 26.82
C ARG A 160 15.59 27.93 27.29
N PHE A 161 16.91 27.80 27.39
CA PHE A 161 17.83 28.81 27.93
C PHE A 161 18.91 29.23 26.91
N ILE A 162 18.50 29.62 25.71
CA ILE A 162 19.33 30.52 24.91
C ILE A 162 18.75 31.91 25.16
N GLY A 163 19.45 32.68 25.98
CA GLY A 163 19.14 34.09 26.27
C GLY A 163 19.30 34.98 25.05
#